data_AF-A0A2V6C1T5-F1
#
_entry.id   AF-A0A2V6C1T5-F1
#
_cell.length_a   1.000
_cell.length_b   1.000
_cell.length_c   1.000
_cell.angle_alpha   90.00
_cell.angle_beta   90.00
_cell.angle_gamma   90.00
#
_symmetry.space_group_name_H-M   'P 1'
#
loop_
_entity.id
_entity.type
_entity.pdbx_description
1 polymer ?
#
loop_
_entity_poly.entity_id
_entity_poly.type
_entity_poly.pdbx_seq_one_letter_code
_entity_poly.pdbx_strand_id
1 'polypeptide(L)'
;MKFGTGAKYPAKYQQAFYVMDWSYGRIIAVHLKSKGATYAGAFENFVAPKSLREAGPKATLNVTDLEFGKDGAMYFLTGGRGTQSGLYRVTYVGNEPTAIQMEAPAIRPAVKTRRQLEAFHCRQDSKAVEFAWPHLSDPDRWIRYAARIAIESQPISQWKERARNETNPDGALTALLALARLGGQENQRDLLMALGRFPLDNLDEEQKLAKLRVIEVSFARQGRPSDDLVKLAIEKLDRQYPAKSWPLNRELSQLLVYLEAPDVVGKTLDLLSKAQTQEEQIHYIISLRNLKSGWTMDQRRTYFSWFNRDRKSDRHSAETLKWFADAGRDYSDGASFPRFIANIRKAAAAGLNDAERGELASIITGAPVTPKPPLVQRQFVKEWKMEDLLPELDKVSKGRNFEKGKQAFNDAQC
;
A
#
# COMPACT_ATOMS: atom_id res chain seq x y z
N MET A 1 1.33 19.03 -12.71
CA MET A 1 0.25 19.38 -11.75
C MET A 1 0.10 20.89 -11.74
N LYS A 2 -1.12 21.43 -11.58
CA LYS A 2 -1.36 22.89 -11.68
C LYS A 2 -2.58 23.32 -10.86
N PHE A 3 -2.61 24.53 -10.32
CA PHE A 3 -3.84 25.11 -9.78
C PHE A 3 -4.67 25.76 -10.89
N GLY A 4 -6.00 25.71 -10.78
CA GLY A 4 -6.95 26.35 -11.69
C GLY A 4 -7.04 27.87 -11.60
N THR A 5 -6.17 28.50 -10.81
CA THR A 5 -6.23 29.93 -10.52
C THR A 5 -6.21 30.75 -11.80
N GLY A 6 -7.21 31.60 -12.00
CA GLY A 6 -7.35 32.45 -13.18
C GLY A 6 -8.00 31.78 -14.40
N ALA A 7 -8.42 30.51 -14.29
CA ALA A 7 -9.22 29.85 -15.33
C ALA A 7 -10.59 30.53 -15.47
N LYS A 8 -11.11 30.61 -16.69
CA LYS A 8 -12.50 31.02 -16.95
C LYS A 8 -13.46 29.86 -16.78
N TYR A 9 -13.40 29.22 -15.62
CA TYR A 9 -14.23 28.09 -15.20
C TYR A 9 -15.10 28.48 -14.00
N PRO A 10 -16.11 27.68 -13.62
CA PRO A 10 -16.83 27.89 -12.37
C PRO A 10 -15.88 27.92 -11.17
N ALA A 11 -16.24 28.64 -10.10
CA ALA A 11 -15.38 28.89 -8.94
C ALA A 11 -14.75 27.61 -8.35
N LYS A 12 -15.54 26.52 -8.27
CA LYS A 12 -15.06 25.19 -7.82
C LYS A 12 -13.83 24.71 -8.61
N TYR A 13 -13.80 24.93 -9.92
CA TYR A 13 -12.72 24.50 -10.81
C TYR A 13 -11.57 25.52 -10.89
N GLN A 14 -11.83 26.79 -10.59
CA GLN A 14 -10.75 27.78 -10.41
C GLN A 14 -9.90 27.46 -9.16
N GLN A 15 -10.54 26.95 -8.10
CA GLN A 15 -9.90 26.61 -6.83
C GLN A 15 -9.34 25.18 -6.79
N ALA A 16 -9.58 24.39 -7.84
CA ALA A 16 -9.13 23.01 -7.90
C ALA A 16 -7.62 22.90 -8.17
N PHE A 17 -7.04 21.83 -7.64
CA PHE A 17 -5.68 21.39 -7.94
C PHE A 17 -5.72 20.24 -8.95
N TYR A 18 -5.18 20.45 -10.14
CA TYR A 18 -5.23 19.52 -11.26
C TYR A 18 -4.03 18.57 -11.26
N VAL A 19 -4.33 17.28 -11.30
CA VAL A 19 -3.36 16.17 -11.38
C VAL A 19 -3.52 15.48 -12.73
N MET A 20 -2.39 15.23 -13.40
CA MET A 20 -2.34 14.54 -14.69
C MET A 20 -2.04 13.07 -14.44
N ASP A 21 -2.97 12.19 -14.80
CA ASP A 21 -2.79 10.75 -14.75
C ASP A 21 -2.41 10.26 -16.14
N TRP A 22 -1.10 10.17 -16.37
CA TRP A 22 -0.56 9.68 -17.64
C TRP A 22 -0.93 8.22 -17.90
N SER A 23 -1.00 7.39 -16.85
CA SER A 23 -1.15 5.93 -16.99
C SER A 23 -2.56 5.53 -17.40
N TYR A 24 -3.58 6.20 -16.86
CA TYR A 24 -4.98 5.94 -17.20
C TYR A 24 -5.58 7.01 -18.12
N GLY A 25 -4.80 8.02 -18.47
CA GLY A 25 -5.14 9.02 -19.47
C GLY A 25 -6.31 9.89 -19.06
N ARG A 26 -6.13 10.69 -18.01
CA ARG A 26 -7.16 11.61 -17.50
C ARG A 26 -6.54 12.78 -16.76
N ILE A 27 -7.30 13.88 -16.66
CA ILE A 27 -7.01 15.01 -15.79
C ILE A 27 -8.00 14.94 -14.63
N ILE A 28 -7.46 14.90 -13.41
CA ILE A 28 -8.21 14.83 -12.16
C ILE A 28 -8.24 16.22 -11.55
N ALA A 29 -9.43 16.70 -11.17
CA ALA A 29 -9.59 17.89 -10.35
C ALA A 29 -9.65 17.48 -8.87
N VAL A 30 -8.70 17.94 -8.07
CA VAL A 30 -8.67 17.75 -6.61
C VAL A 30 -9.21 19.00 -5.94
N HIS A 31 -10.28 18.84 -5.18
CA HIS A 31 -10.95 19.89 -4.41
C HIS A 31 -10.46 19.86 -2.97
N LEU A 32 -9.64 20.84 -2.62
CA LEU A 32 -9.03 20.94 -1.30
C LEU A 32 -9.97 21.64 -0.32
N LYS A 33 -10.18 21.01 0.85
CA LYS A 33 -10.90 21.57 1.99
C LYS A 33 -9.96 21.71 3.17
N SER A 34 -9.79 22.93 3.65
CA SER A 34 -9.01 23.23 4.86
C SER A 34 -9.38 22.31 6.05
N LYS A 35 -8.40 21.59 6.62
CA LYS A 35 -8.54 20.73 7.82
C LYS A 35 -7.28 20.79 8.70
N GLY A 36 -7.41 21.18 9.96
CA GLY A 36 -6.26 21.31 10.89
C GLY A 36 -5.17 22.28 10.39
N ALA A 37 -3.90 21.89 10.39
CA ALA A 37 -2.79 22.65 9.82
C ALA A 37 -2.58 22.42 8.31
N THR A 38 -3.45 21.63 7.66
CA THR A 38 -3.35 21.20 6.25
C THR A 38 -4.71 21.21 5.53
N TYR A 39 -4.87 20.39 4.50
CA TYR A 39 -6.10 20.17 3.74
C TYR A 39 -6.52 18.69 3.78
N ALA A 40 -7.83 18.44 3.74
CA ALA A 40 -8.42 17.22 3.21
C ALA A 40 -8.76 17.45 1.73
N GLY A 41 -8.99 16.39 0.96
CA GLY A 41 -9.33 16.50 -0.45
C GLY A 41 -10.37 15.48 -0.89
N ALA A 42 -11.21 15.89 -1.84
CA ALA A 42 -11.98 14.98 -2.69
C ALA A 42 -11.53 15.21 -4.14
N PHE A 43 -11.71 14.23 -5.00
CA PHE A 43 -11.33 14.37 -6.41
C PHE A 43 -12.42 13.86 -7.34
N GLU A 44 -12.37 14.35 -8.57
CA GLU A 44 -13.20 13.87 -9.67
C GLU A 44 -12.42 13.87 -10.98
N ASN A 45 -12.83 13.04 -11.93
CA ASN A 45 -12.33 13.15 -13.30
C ASN A 45 -12.86 14.44 -13.92
N PHE A 46 -11.94 15.32 -14.31
CA PHE A 46 -12.27 16.59 -14.96
C PHE A 46 -12.28 16.43 -16.49
N VAL A 47 -11.16 15.98 -17.07
CA VAL A 47 -11.07 15.64 -18.49
C VAL A 47 -10.70 14.18 -18.61
N ALA A 48 -11.47 13.44 -19.38
CA ALA A 48 -11.26 12.03 -19.64
C ALA A 48 -11.69 11.69 -21.06
N PRO A 49 -11.11 10.65 -21.68
CA PRO A 49 -11.61 10.13 -22.94
C PRO A 49 -13.07 9.68 -22.78
N LYS A 50 -13.87 9.86 -23.83
CA LYS A 50 -15.28 9.45 -23.87
C LYS A 50 -15.45 7.96 -23.49
N SER A 51 -14.50 7.12 -23.89
CA SER A 51 -14.47 5.69 -23.55
C SER A 51 -14.27 5.36 -22.07
N LEU A 52 -14.01 6.37 -21.22
CA LEU A 52 -14.05 6.19 -19.77
C LEU A 52 -15.48 6.06 -19.23
N ARG A 53 -16.48 6.64 -19.95
CA ARG A 53 -17.89 6.67 -19.52
C ARG A 53 -18.83 5.94 -20.46
N GLU A 54 -18.45 5.78 -21.72
CA GLU A 54 -19.30 5.20 -22.76
C GLU A 54 -18.61 4.00 -23.42
N ALA A 55 -19.40 3.03 -23.86
CA ALA A 55 -18.90 1.89 -24.62
C ALA A 55 -18.31 2.36 -25.96
N GLY A 56 -17.11 1.89 -26.31
CA GLY A 56 -16.46 2.22 -27.57
C GLY A 56 -14.95 1.95 -27.55
N PRO A 57 -14.23 2.30 -28.63
CA PRO A 57 -12.79 2.16 -28.70
C PRO A 57 -12.10 2.91 -27.55
N LYS A 58 -11.19 2.23 -26.85
CA LYS A 58 -10.39 2.87 -25.80
C LYS A 58 -9.50 3.93 -26.44
N ALA A 59 -9.68 5.17 -26.00
CA ALA A 59 -8.82 6.28 -26.34
C ALA A 59 -8.00 6.61 -25.09
N THR A 60 -6.68 6.68 -25.22
CA THR A 60 -5.80 7.01 -24.10
C THR A 60 -5.42 8.48 -24.18
N LEU A 61 -5.77 9.26 -23.16
CA LEU A 61 -5.38 10.66 -23.07
C LEU A 61 -4.10 10.78 -22.25
N ASN A 62 -2.97 10.26 -22.74
CA ASN A 62 -1.69 10.19 -22.02
C ASN A 62 -1.14 11.59 -21.71
N VAL A 63 -1.67 12.26 -20.68
CA VAL A 63 -1.40 13.67 -20.40
C VAL A 63 0.02 13.83 -19.87
N THR A 64 0.83 14.62 -20.57
CA THR A 64 2.23 14.86 -20.22
C THR A 64 2.45 16.22 -19.57
N ASP A 65 1.67 17.23 -19.97
CA ASP A 65 1.77 18.58 -19.41
C ASP A 65 0.45 19.35 -19.51
N LEU A 66 0.30 20.39 -18.68
CA LEU A 66 -0.90 21.22 -18.57
C LEU A 66 -0.57 22.64 -18.09
N GLU A 67 -1.17 23.64 -18.75
CA GLU A 67 -1.07 25.05 -18.40
C GLU A 67 -2.41 25.80 -18.60
N PHE A 68 -2.63 26.87 -17.85
CA PHE A 68 -3.75 27.79 -18.09
C PHE A 68 -3.27 28.99 -18.92
N GLY A 69 -3.89 29.19 -20.08
CA GLY A 69 -3.58 30.31 -20.97
C GLY A 69 -4.11 31.64 -20.44
N LYS A 70 -3.60 32.75 -21.00
CA LYS A 70 -4.07 34.12 -20.69
C LYS A 70 -5.55 34.33 -21.02
N ASP A 71 -6.10 33.51 -21.91
CA ASP A 71 -7.52 33.50 -22.26
C ASP A 71 -8.41 32.82 -21.20
N GLY A 72 -7.79 32.19 -20.19
CA GLY A 72 -8.45 31.44 -19.11
C GLY A 72 -8.80 30.00 -19.47
N ALA A 73 -8.39 29.52 -20.65
CA ALA A 73 -8.58 28.13 -21.06
C ALA A 73 -7.45 27.24 -20.51
N MET A 74 -7.74 25.96 -20.28
CA MET A 74 -6.70 24.97 -20.00
C MET A 74 -6.16 24.43 -21.32
N TYR A 75 -4.84 24.38 -21.44
CA TYR A 75 -4.14 23.73 -22.54
C TYR A 75 -3.38 22.53 -21.97
N PHE A 76 -3.47 21.39 -22.63
CA PHE A 76 -2.71 20.22 -22.22
C PHE A 76 -2.14 19.47 -23.42
N LEU A 77 -1.02 18.81 -23.18
CA LEU A 77 -0.34 17.97 -24.15
C LEU A 77 -0.58 16.50 -23.82
N THR A 78 -0.74 15.69 -24.86
CA THR A 78 -0.65 14.23 -24.76
C THR A 78 0.59 13.72 -25.48
N GLY A 79 1.10 12.57 -25.05
CA GLY A 79 2.16 11.86 -25.76
C GLY A 79 3.02 10.99 -24.85
N GLY A 80 4.26 10.75 -25.30
CA GLY A 80 5.25 9.93 -24.61
C GLY A 80 5.34 8.50 -25.15
N ARG A 81 6.46 7.82 -24.93
CA ARG A 81 6.71 6.43 -25.38
C ARG A 81 6.42 6.16 -26.87
N GLY A 82 6.65 7.15 -27.74
CA GLY A 82 6.41 7.02 -29.18
C GLY A 82 4.93 7.07 -29.60
N THR A 83 4.01 7.37 -28.69
CA THR A 83 2.60 7.61 -29.06
C THR A 83 2.43 8.96 -29.74
N GLN A 84 1.43 9.08 -30.63
CA GLN A 84 1.06 10.34 -31.25
C GLN A 84 0.84 11.45 -30.20
N SER A 85 1.49 12.60 -30.41
CA SER A 85 1.30 13.78 -29.57
C SER A 85 0.12 14.62 -30.04
N GLY A 86 -0.51 15.33 -29.11
CA GLY A 86 -1.60 16.25 -29.40
C GLY A 86 -1.61 17.43 -28.44
N LEU A 87 -2.04 18.59 -28.92
CA LEU A 87 -2.31 19.78 -28.12
C LEU A 87 -3.82 19.98 -28.07
N TYR A 88 -4.35 20.06 -26.85
CA TYR A 88 -5.77 20.21 -26.59
C TYR A 88 -6.03 21.51 -25.87
N ARG A 89 -7.17 22.13 -26.17
CA ARG A 89 -7.70 23.30 -25.47
C ARG A 89 -9.04 22.93 -24.84
N VAL A 90 -9.20 23.23 -23.57
CA VAL A 90 -10.42 23.01 -22.80
C VAL A 90 -10.99 24.36 -22.39
N THR A 91 -12.27 24.56 -22.67
CA THR A 91 -13.01 25.79 -22.36
C THR A 91 -14.34 25.41 -21.72
N TYR A 92 -14.77 26.20 -20.73
CA TYR A 92 -16.11 26.06 -20.17
C TYR A 92 -17.12 26.75 -21.10
N VAL A 93 -18.19 26.03 -21.43
CA VAL A 93 -19.29 26.50 -22.31
C VAL A 93 -20.65 26.47 -21.60
N GLY A 94 -20.65 26.25 -20.28
CA GLY A 94 -21.88 26.26 -19.47
C GLY A 94 -22.27 27.67 -19.02
N ASN A 95 -23.33 27.74 -18.21
CA ASN A 95 -23.95 29.00 -17.80
C ASN A 95 -23.54 29.47 -16.39
N GLU A 96 -22.73 28.70 -15.65
CA GLU A 96 -22.29 29.12 -14.32
C GLU A 96 -21.31 30.31 -14.42
N PRO A 97 -21.28 31.19 -13.40
CA PRO A 97 -20.35 32.30 -13.38
C PRO A 97 -18.89 31.87 -13.47
N THR A 98 -18.16 32.49 -14.40
CA THR A 98 -16.71 32.26 -14.63
C THR A 98 -15.85 33.47 -14.27
N ALA A 99 -16.45 34.49 -13.66
CA ALA A 99 -15.71 35.61 -13.09
C ALA A 99 -14.65 35.08 -12.12
N ILE A 100 -13.43 35.63 -12.20
CA ILE A 100 -12.32 35.15 -11.38
C ILE A 100 -12.62 35.46 -9.91
N GLN A 101 -12.76 34.41 -9.10
CA GLN A 101 -13.03 34.53 -7.67
C GLN A 101 -11.78 34.09 -6.91
N MET A 102 -10.96 35.07 -6.54
CA MET A 102 -9.76 34.87 -5.72
C MET A 102 -9.98 35.48 -4.34
N GLU A 103 -10.68 34.77 -3.46
CA GLU A 103 -10.61 35.09 -2.03
C GLU A 103 -9.48 34.30 -1.39
N ALA A 104 -8.52 35.02 -0.80
CA ALA A 104 -7.50 34.38 0.02
C ALA A 104 -8.18 33.82 1.28
N PRO A 105 -8.12 32.51 1.54
CA PRO A 105 -8.73 31.97 2.74
C PRO A 105 -8.02 32.52 3.99
N ALA A 106 -8.80 32.85 5.02
CA ALA A 106 -8.26 33.29 6.30
C ALA A 106 -7.27 32.23 6.85
N ILE A 107 -6.09 32.69 7.31
CA ILE A 107 -5.07 31.81 7.85
C ILE A 107 -5.55 31.29 9.21
N ARG A 108 -5.81 29.99 9.27
CA ARG A 108 -6.26 29.32 10.50
C ARG A 108 -5.14 29.29 11.54
N PRO A 109 -5.44 29.36 12.84
CA PRO A 109 -4.44 29.30 13.91
C PRO A 109 -3.47 28.13 13.78
N ALA A 110 -3.97 26.91 13.51
CA ALA A 110 -3.15 25.73 13.30
C ALA A 110 -2.12 25.87 12.16
N VAL A 111 -2.48 26.57 11.07
CA VAL A 111 -1.56 26.86 9.96
C VAL A 111 -0.50 27.88 10.39
N LYS A 112 -0.88 28.88 11.19
CA LYS A 112 0.07 29.85 11.75
C LYS A 112 1.08 29.14 12.66
N THR A 113 0.61 28.29 13.58
CA THR A 113 1.47 27.49 14.47
C THR A 113 2.42 26.60 13.66
N ARG A 114 1.91 25.85 12.67
CA ARG A 114 2.75 25.04 11.79
C ARG A 114 3.83 25.87 11.10
N ARG A 115 3.47 27.03 10.54
CA ARG A 115 4.44 27.92 9.88
C ARG A 115 5.50 28.50 10.83
N GLN A 116 5.13 28.78 12.08
CA GLN A 116 6.08 29.21 13.10
C GLN A 116 7.07 28.09 13.45
N LEU A 117 6.62 26.84 13.50
CA LEU A 117 7.50 25.67 13.69
C LEU A 117 8.40 25.45 12.46
N GLU A 118 7.84 25.56 11.26
CA GLU A 118 8.56 25.46 9.98
C GLU A 118 9.65 26.51 9.82
N ALA A 119 9.50 27.66 10.48
CA ALA A 119 10.56 28.63 10.54
C ALA A 119 11.86 28.00 11.10
N PHE A 120 11.82 27.07 12.04
CA PHE A 120 13.04 26.45 12.58
C PHE A 120 13.64 25.34 11.72
N HIS A 121 13.00 24.95 10.61
CA HIS A 121 13.47 23.82 9.80
C HIS A 121 14.79 24.14 9.09
N CYS A 122 15.69 23.16 9.04
CA CYS A 122 16.98 23.24 8.36
C CYS A 122 17.92 24.35 8.87
N ARG A 123 17.70 24.87 10.09
CA ARG A 123 18.62 25.80 10.75
C ARG A 123 18.67 25.56 12.26
N GLN A 124 19.80 25.92 12.85
CA GLN A 124 19.98 25.90 14.30
C GLN A 124 19.51 27.22 14.91
N ASP A 125 18.73 27.14 15.97
CA ASP A 125 18.23 28.30 16.72
C ASP A 125 18.05 27.89 18.20
N SER A 126 18.61 28.68 19.12
CA SER A 126 18.57 28.38 20.55
C SER A 126 17.16 28.36 21.14
N LYS A 127 16.18 28.97 20.46
CA LYS A 127 14.76 28.98 20.88
C LYS A 127 13.95 27.82 20.30
N ALA A 128 14.49 27.09 19.32
CA ALA A 128 13.74 26.08 18.59
C ALA A 128 13.22 24.95 19.49
N VAL A 129 14.06 24.42 20.38
CA VAL A 129 13.68 23.30 21.26
C VAL A 129 12.55 23.72 22.19
N GLU A 130 12.71 24.84 22.91
CA GLU A 130 11.68 25.31 23.85
C GLU A 130 10.38 25.70 23.15
N PHE A 131 10.46 26.30 21.96
CA PHE A 131 9.27 26.65 21.20
C PHE A 131 8.55 25.40 20.65
N ALA A 132 9.29 24.43 20.13
CA ALA A 132 8.70 23.26 19.45
C ALA A 132 8.21 22.18 20.42
N TRP A 133 8.82 22.04 21.60
CA TRP A 133 8.54 20.93 22.52
C TRP A 133 7.05 20.77 22.88
N PRO A 134 6.32 21.84 23.25
CA PRO A 134 4.89 21.72 23.61
C PRO A 134 4.02 21.23 22.45
N HIS A 135 4.50 21.37 21.22
CA HIS A 135 3.77 20.99 20.00
C HIS A 135 4.05 19.54 19.57
N LEU A 136 4.91 18.80 20.27
CA LEU A 136 5.16 17.39 19.99
C LEU A 136 3.99 16.49 20.37
N SER A 137 3.10 16.94 21.26
CA SER A 137 1.88 16.25 21.70
C SER A 137 0.60 16.88 21.15
N ASP A 138 0.70 17.75 20.15
CA ASP A 138 -0.47 18.41 19.56
C ASP A 138 -1.42 17.38 18.92
N PRO A 139 -2.75 17.47 19.07
CA PRO A 139 -3.69 16.54 18.44
C PRO A 139 -3.61 16.55 16.90
N ASP A 140 -3.16 17.64 16.29
CA ASP A 140 -2.88 17.70 14.86
C ASP A 140 -1.50 17.12 14.53
N ARG A 141 -1.49 15.94 13.90
CA ARG A 141 -0.27 15.25 13.46
C ARG A 141 0.66 16.10 12.58
N TRP A 142 0.14 17.09 11.86
CA TRP A 142 0.96 17.97 11.01
C TRP A 142 1.68 19.03 11.84
N ILE A 143 1.10 19.46 12.96
CA ILE A 143 1.79 20.28 13.95
C ILE A 143 2.87 19.44 14.65
N ARG A 144 2.54 18.22 15.11
CA ARG A 144 3.54 17.30 15.68
C ARG A 144 4.72 17.06 14.74
N TYR A 145 4.45 16.86 13.45
CA TYR A 145 5.51 16.67 12.45
C TYR A 145 6.36 17.93 12.29
N ALA A 146 5.76 19.11 12.15
CA ALA A 146 6.52 20.35 12.04
C ALA A 146 7.38 20.61 13.30
N ALA A 147 6.86 20.31 14.49
CA ALA A 147 7.60 20.39 15.75
C ALA A 147 8.76 19.39 15.79
N ARG A 148 8.53 18.15 15.36
CA ARG A 148 9.59 17.13 15.29
C ARG A 148 10.72 17.56 14.36
N ILE A 149 10.42 18.09 13.17
CA ILE A 149 11.47 18.56 12.23
C ILE A 149 12.21 19.76 12.82
N ALA A 150 11.52 20.68 13.51
CA ALA A 150 12.14 21.81 14.18
C ALA A 150 13.21 21.34 15.19
N ILE A 151 12.90 20.32 15.99
CA ILE A 151 13.84 19.70 16.95
C ILE A 151 14.93 18.87 16.24
N GLU A 152 14.57 18.12 15.19
CA GLU A 152 15.54 17.39 14.35
C GLU A 152 16.56 18.34 13.70
N SER A 153 16.22 19.62 13.53
CA SER A 153 17.14 20.64 12.99
C SER A 153 18.13 21.19 14.04
N GLN A 154 18.01 20.75 15.31
CA GLN A 154 18.87 21.21 16.42
C GLN A 154 19.87 20.13 16.85
N PRO A 155 21.04 20.52 17.42
CA PRO A 155 22.01 19.56 17.97
C PRO A 155 21.36 18.60 18.97
N ILE A 156 21.58 17.30 18.79
CA ILE A 156 20.98 16.22 19.58
C ILE A 156 21.24 16.39 21.08
N SER A 157 22.42 16.91 21.46
CA SER A 157 22.79 17.16 22.85
C SER A 157 21.85 18.10 23.58
N GLN A 158 21.12 18.97 22.87
CA GLN A 158 20.20 19.93 23.48
C GLN A 158 18.88 19.30 23.94
N TRP A 159 18.49 18.15 23.38
CA TRP A 159 17.12 17.64 23.55
C TRP A 159 17.02 16.13 23.79
N LYS A 160 18.08 15.33 23.58
CA LYS A 160 18.02 13.87 23.75
C LYS A 160 17.56 13.44 25.15
N GLU A 161 18.04 14.10 26.20
CA GLU A 161 17.65 13.75 27.58
C GLU A 161 16.19 14.12 27.84
N ARG A 162 15.72 15.23 27.27
CA ARG A 162 14.30 15.62 27.34
C ARG A 162 13.42 14.61 26.61
N ALA A 163 13.83 14.11 25.44
CA ALA A 163 13.11 13.07 24.71
C ALA A 163 13.00 11.77 25.50
N ARG A 164 14.09 11.36 26.16
CA ARG A 164 14.14 10.16 27.00
C ARG A 164 13.28 10.25 28.24
N ASN A 165 13.00 11.46 28.73
CA ASN A 165 12.24 11.70 29.96
C ASN A 165 10.81 12.23 29.72
N GLU A 166 10.40 12.45 28.47
CA GLU A 166 9.03 12.85 28.13
C GLU A 166 8.03 11.77 28.59
N THR A 167 6.94 12.23 29.20
CA THR A 167 5.92 11.39 29.84
C THR A 167 4.58 11.44 29.12
N ASN A 168 4.31 12.47 28.33
CA ASN A 168 3.16 12.48 27.44
C ASN A 168 3.39 11.45 26.30
N PRO A 169 2.48 10.49 26.06
CA PRO A 169 2.68 9.46 25.04
C PRO A 169 2.95 10.02 23.64
N ASP A 170 2.13 10.96 23.15
CA ASP A 170 2.30 11.53 21.80
C ASP A 170 3.59 12.34 21.68
N GLY A 171 3.90 13.13 22.72
CA GLY A 171 5.15 13.89 22.82
C GLY A 171 6.37 12.97 22.81
N ALA A 172 6.35 11.92 23.65
CA ALA A 172 7.44 10.97 23.78
C ALA A 172 7.65 10.17 22.50
N LEU A 173 6.59 9.63 21.90
CA LEU A 173 6.68 8.88 20.64
C LEU A 173 7.22 9.77 19.50
N THR A 174 6.79 11.03 19.45
CA THR A 174 7.29 11.99 18.45
C THR A 174 8.76 12.36 18.68
N ALA A 175 9.17 12.60 19.94
CA ALA A 175 10.54 12.94 20.31
C ALA A 175 11.50 11.74 20.14
N LEU A 176 11.08 10.55 20.55
CA LEU A 176 11.86 9.32 20.40
C LEU A 176 11.97 8.91 18.92
N LEU A 177 10.98 9.22 18.07
CA LEU A 177 11.13 9.09 16.63
C LEU A 177 12.24 10.01 16.10
N ALA A 178 12.33 11.25 16.57
CA ALA A 178 13.44 12.15 16.21
C ALA A 178 14.79 11.57 16.66
N LEU A 179 14.85 11.03 17.89
CA LEU A 179 16.06 10.40 18.42
C LEU A 179 16.44 9.12 17.64
N ALA A 180 15.48 8.32 17.19
CA ALA A 180 15.75 7.15 16.33
C ALA A 180 16.31 7.55 14.96
N ARG A 181 15.93 8.74 14.45
CA ARG A 181 16.37 9.24 13.14
C ARG A 181 17.78 9.82 13.17
N LEU A 182 18.12 10.51 14.25
CA LEU A 182 19.35 11.29 14.33
C LEU A 182 20.36 10.77 15.35
N GLY A 183 19.89 10.13 16.42
CA GLY A 183 20.75 9.50 17.42
C GLY A 183 21.46 8.30 16.81
N GLY A 184 22.76 8.18 17.05
CA GLY A 184 23.52 7.00 16.66
C GLY A 184 23.18 5.79 17.54
N GLN A 185 23.84 4.66 17.26
CA GLN A 185 23.64 3.39 17.97
C GLN A 185 23.82 3.51 19.49
N GLU A 186 24.67 4.43 19.95
CA GLU A 186 24.90 4.74 21.37
C GLU A 186 23.64 5.19 22.12
N ASN A 187 22.60 5.68 21.42
CA ASN A 187 21.34 6.09 22.02
C ASN A 187 20.26 5.00 22.00
N GLN A 188 20.49 3.89 21.31
CA GLN A 188 19.44 2.91 21.02
C GLN A 188 18.88 2.27 22.29
N ARG A 189 19.75 1.84 23.21
CA ARG A 189 19.31 1.19 24.46
C ARG A 189 18.39 2.10 25.26
N ASP A 190 18.82 3.32 25.54
CA ASP A 190 18.06 4.27 26.35
C ASP A 190 16.74 4.66 25.66
N LEU A 191 16.75 4.78 24.34
CA LEU A 191 15.55 5.03 23.53
C LEU A 191 14.54 3.88 23.66
N LEU A 192 14.97 2.63 23.47
CA LEU A 192 14.09 1.46 23.55
C LEU A 192 13.58 1.23 24.97
N MET A 193 14.42 1.49 25.98
CA MET A 193 13.99 1.46 27.39
C MET A 193 12.97 2.56 27.69
N ALA A 194 13.13 3.77 27.15
CA ALA A 194 12.17 4.85 27.29
C ALA A 194 10.80 4.49 26.69
N LEU A 195 10.77 3.81 25.54
CA LEU A 195 9.52 3.28 24.97
C LEU A 195 8.82 2.28 25.89
N GLY A 196 9.56 1.60 26.78
CA GLY A 196 9.03 0.66 27.76
C GLY A 196 8.00 1.27 28.71
N ARG A 197 8.06 2.59 28.96
CA ARG A 197 7.08 3.31 29.79
C ARG A 197 5.67 3.38 29.20
N PHE A 198 5.52 3.06 27.92
CA PHE A 198 4.25 3.12 27.20
C PHE A 198 3.83 1.72 26.73
N PRO A 199 3.34 0.83 27.62
CA PRO A 199 2.92 -0.52 27.23
C PRO A 199 1.91 -0.48 26.09
N LEU A 200 2.06 -1.36 25.08
CA LEU A 200 1.17 -1.38 23.91
C LEU A 200 -0.29 -1.59 24.32
N ASP A 201 -0.56 -2.37 25.37
CA ASP A 201 -1.92 -2.61 25.89
C ASP A 201 -2.65 -1.31 26.30
N ASN A 202 -1.92 -0.25 26.66
CA ASN A 202 -2.48 1.01 27.16
C ASN A 202 -2.56 2.11 26.09
N LEU A 203 -2.15 1.82 24.86
CA LEU A 203 -2.11 2.78 23.76
C LEU A 203 -3.30 2.59 22.82
N ASP A 204 -3.79 3.69 22.26
CA ASP A 204 -4.72 3.61 21.12
C ASP A 204 -4.01 3.10 19.85
N GLU A 205 -4.76 2.86 18.78
CA GLU A 205 -4.20 2.29 17.55
C GLU A 205 -3.18 3.22 16.87
N GLU A 206 -3.40 4.54 16.88
CA GLU A 206 -2.46 5.51 16.30
C GLU A 206 -1.15 5.53 17.10
N GLN A 207 -1.23 5.52 18.42
CA GLN A 207 -0.08 5.48 19.32
C GLN A 207 0.67 4.15 19.25
N LYS A 208 -0.03 3.01 19.11
CA LYS A 208 0.59 1.71 18.84
C LYS A 208 1.41 1.76 17.55
N LEU A 209 0.81 2.23 16.45
CA LEU A 209 1.50 2.35 15.17
C LEU A 209 2.69 3.31 15.25
N ALA A 210 2.55 4.44 15.96
CA ALA A 210 3.65 5.37 16.21
C ALA A 210 4.79 4.72 17.00
N LYS A 211 4.48 3.94 18.04
CA LYS A 211 5.49 3.19 18.82
C LYS A 211 6.22 2.15 17.97
N LEU A 212 5.48 1.35 17.19
CA LEU A 212 6.10 0.39 16.26
C LEU A 212 6.99 1.11 15.26
N ARG A 213 6.56 2.28 14.76
CA ARG A 213 7.37 3.10 13.85
C ARG A 213 8.68 3.58 14.47
N VAL A 214 8.69 3.96 15.76
CA VAL A 214 9.93 4.33 16.46
C VAL A 214 10.89 3.13 16.50
N ILE A 215 10.37 1.94 16.83
CA ILE A 215 11.16 0.70 16.89
C ILE A 215 11.74 0.36 15.51
N GLU A 216 10.92 0.38 14.45
CA GLU A 216 11.36 0.15 13.07
C GLU A 216 12.48 1.10 12.65
N VAL A 217 12.32 2.40 12.91
CA VAL A 217 13.31 3.40 12.52
C VAL A 217 14.59 3.26 13.32
N SER A 218 14.47 2.93 14.62
CA SER A 218 15.63 2.59 15.44
C SER A 218 16.38 1.39 14.85
N PHE A 219 15.71 0.29 14.53
CA PHE A 219 16.39 -0.89 13.96
C PHE A 219 17.01 -0.59 12.59
N ALA A 220 16.32 0.18 11.74
CA ALA A 220 16.80 0.51 10.40
C ALA A 220 18.00 1.47 10.39
N ARG A 221 18.13 2.36 11.38
CA ARG A 221 19.16 3.41 11.40
C ARG A 221 20.25 3.20 12.46
N GLN A 222 19.90 2.58 13.59
CA GLN A 222 20.78 2.31 14.71
C GLN A 222 21.23 0.84 14.77
N GLY A 223 20.72 0.00 13.86
CA GLY A 223 21.10 -1.41 13.74
C GLY A 223 20.30 -2.34 14.64
N ARG A 224 20.65 -3.63 14.61
CA ARG A 224 20.02 -4.65 15.46
C ARG A 224 20.36 -4.35 16.94
N PRO A 225 19.37 -4.35 17.85
CA PRO A 225 19.64 -4.12 19.26
C PRO A 225 20.38 -5.31 19.89
N SER A 226 20.89 -5.12 21.11
CA SER A 226 21.54 -6.19 21.89
C SER A 226 20.58 -7.35 22.19
N ASP A 227 21.12 -8.55 22.41
CA ASP A 227 20.32 -9.77 22.56
C ASP A 227 19.29 -9.72 23.71
N ASP A 228 19.60 -9.01 24.81
CA ASP A 228 18.66 -8.78 25.90
C ASP A 228 17.46 -7.93 25.45
N LEU A 229 17.71 -6.88 24.65
CA LEU A 229 16.67 -6.04 24.09
C LEU A 229 15.89 -6.75 22.97
N VAL A 230 16.53 -7.63 22.20
CA VAL A 230 15.85 -8.51 21.24
C VAL A 230 14.84 -9.40 21.98
N LYS A 231 15.26 -10.08 23.05
CA LYS A 231 14.38 -10.93 23.87
C LYS A 231 13.21 -10.14 24.45
N LEU A 232 13.49 -8.96 25.02
CA LEU A 232 12.46 -8.07 25.56
C LEU A 232 11.49 -7.60 24.47
N ALA A 233 11.99 -7.18 23.32
CA ALA A 233 11.17 -6.73 22.20
C ALA A 233 10.28 -7.87 21.69
N ILE A 234 10.80 -9.08 21.52
CA ILE A 234 10.02 -10.26 21.14
C ILE A 234 8.92 -10.51 22.17
N GLU A 235 9.23 -10.58 23.47
CA GLU A 235 8.23 -10.81 24.52
C GLU A 235 7.07 -9.81 24.46
N LYS A 236 7.38 -8.51 24.30
CA LYS A 236 6.37 -7.45 24.30
C LYS A 236 5.57 -7.37 23.00
N LEU A 237 6.23 -7.53 21.85
CA LEU A 237 5.60 -7.44 20.53
C LEU A 237 4.80 -8.70 20.20
N ASP A 238 5.30 -9.87 20.57
CA ASP A 238 4.66 -11.15 20.26
C ASP A 238 3.33 -11.33 21.00
N ARG A 239 3.21 -10.78 22.22
CA ARG A 239 1.93 -10.68 22.95
C ARG A 239 0.86 -9.90 22.20
N GLN A 240 1.25 -8.99 21.30
CA GLN A 240 0.33 -8.21 20.47
C GLN A 240 0.05 -8.86 19.11
N TYR A 241 0.71 -9.97 18.77
CA TYR A 241 0.65 -10.60 17.45
C TYR A 241 0.07 -12.03 17.52
N PRO A 242 -0.99 -12.35 16.77
CA PRO A 242 -1.75 -11.48 15.86
C PRO A 242 -2.58 -10.38 16.56
N ALA A 243 -2.59 -9.18 15.97
CA ALA A 243 -3.41 -8.04 16.37
C ALA A 243 -4.79 -8.09 15.73
N LYS A 244 -5.72 -7.27 16.26
CA LYS A 244 -7.09 -7.15 15.73
C LYS A 244 -7.18 -6.43 14.38
N SER A 245 -6.28 -5.48 14.11
CA SER A 245 -6.30 -4.68 12.88
C SER A 245 -5.18 -5.09 11.94
N TRP A 246 -5.46 -5.02 10.64
CA TRP A 246 -4.45 -5.29 9.61
C TRP A 246 -3.25 -4.32 9.68
N PRO A 247 -3.42 -2.98 9.89
CA PRO A 247 -2.28 -2.07 10.04
C PRO A 247 -1.29 -2.50 11.13
N LEU A 248 -1.79 -2.95 12.29
CA LEU A 248 -0.91 -3.44 13.37
C LEU A 248 -0.22 -4.75 12.98
N ASN A 249 -0.95 -5.70 12.40
CA ASN A 249 -0.35 -6.95 11.92
C ASN A 249 0.73 -6.71 10.87
N ARG A 250 0.55 -5.70 10.02
CA ARG A 250 1.51 -5.32 8.99
C ARG A 250 2.86 -4.94 9.58
N GLU A 251 2.88 -4.10 10.61
CA GLU A 251 4.12 -3.66 11.26
C GLU A 251 4.70 -4.72 12.20
N LEU A 252 3.85 -5.40 12.99
CA LEU A 252 4.27 -6.46 13.91
C LEU A 252 4.93 -7.64 13.17
N SER A 253 4.39 -8.06 12.03
CA SER A 253 4.96 -9.18 11.26
C SER A 253 6.38 -8.85 10.79
N GLN A 254 6.63 -7.62 10.30
CA GLN A 254 7.95 -7.21 9.84
C GLN A 254 8.96 -7.16 10.98
N LEU A 255 8.57 -6.57 12.12
CA LEU A 255 9.43 -6.48 13.30
C LEU A 255 9.76 -7.85 13.88
N LEU A 256 8.77 -8.72 14.07
CA LEU A 256 8.98 -10.06 14.63
C LEU A 256 9.77 -10.97 13.68
N VAL A 257 9.60 -10.82 12.35
CA VAL A 257 10.45 -11.51 11.37
C VAL A 257 11.89 -11.01 11.44
N TYR A 258 12.10 -9.69 11.49
CA TYR A 258 13.44 -9.12 11.64
C TYR A 258 14.13 -9.59 12.92
N LEU A 259 13.37 -9.70 14.02
CA LEU A 259 13.88 -10.18 15.31
C LEU A 259 14.05 -11.71 15.38
N GLU A 260 13.54 -12.46 14.40
CA GLU A 260 13.52 -13.93 14.37
C GLU A 260 12.75 -14.53 15.56
N ALA A 261 11.56 -14.01 15.86
CA ALA A 261 10.73 -14.52 16.96
C ALA A 261 10.33 -16.00 16.73
N PRO A 262 10.40 -16.90 17.74
CA PRO A 262 10.26 -18.35 17.56
C PRO A 262 9.01 -18.83 16.81
N ASP A 263 7.86 -18.16 16.98
CA ASP A 263 6.57 -18.58 16.38
C ASP A 263 6.09 -17.67 15.24
N VAL A 264 6.92 -16.71 14.79
CA VAL A 264 6.49 -15.71 13.81
C VAL A 264 6.06 -16.32 12.49
N VAL A 265 6.72 -17.40 12.06
CA VAL A 265 6.38 -18.11 10.81
C VAL A 265 4.96 -18.66 10.89
N GLY A 266 4.65 -19.42 11.93
CA GLY A 266 3.33 -20.02 12.12
C GLY A 266 2.22 -18.97 12.17
N LYS A 267 2.36 -17.97 13.05
CA LYS A 267 1.38 -16.88 13.19
C LYS A 267 1.17 -16.10 11.89
N THR A 268 2.24 -15.87 11.12
CA THR A 268 2.17 -15.12 9.86
C THR A 268 1.53 -15.95 8.73
N LEU A 269 1.81 -17.26 8.66
CA LEU A 269 1.14 -18.15 7.71
C LEU A 269 -0.35 -18.32 8.04
N ASP A 270 -0.72 -18.35 9.32
CA ASP A 270 -2.12 -18.35 9.74
C ASP A 270 -2.83 -17.08 9.29
N LEU A 271 -2.20 -15.92 9.46
CA LEU A 271 -2.74 -14.64 8.94
C LEU A 271 -2.83 -14.63 7.41
N LEU A 272 -1.81 -15.15 6.71
CA LEU A 272 -1.83 -15.30 5.26
C LEU A 272 -3.02 -16.15 4.79
N SER A 273 -3.35 -17.23 5.50
CA SER A 273 -4.49 -18.09 5.15
C SER A 273 -5.86 -17.40 5.32
N LYS A 274 -5.93 -16.41 6.22
CA LYS A 274 -7.14 -15.66 6.55
C LYS A 274 -7.25 -14.33 5.80
N ALA A 275 -6.15 -13.89 5.18
CA ALA A 275 -6.06 -12.62 4.46
C ALA A 275 -7.04 -12.61 3.30
N GLN A 276 -7.88 -11.57 3.25
CA GLN A 276 -8.98 -11.51 2.28
C GLN A 276 -8.53 -10.95 0.94
N THR A 277 -7.53 -10.07 0.95
CA THR A 277 -7.09 -9.33 -0.23
C THR A 277 -5.73 -9.78 -0.74
N GLN A 278 -5.49 -9.59 -2.04
CA GLN A 278 -4.20 -9.88 -2.66
C GLN A 278 -3.06 -9.08 -1.97
N GLU A 279 -3.33 -7.83 -1.62
CA GLU A 279 -2.37 -6.91 -1.00
C GLU A 279 -1.94 -7.40 0.39
N GLU A 280 -2.88 -7.85 1.22
CA GLU A 280 -2.60 -8.44 2.52
C GLU A 280 -1.75 -9.71 2.39
N GLN A 281 -2.13 -10.59 1.47
CA GLN A 281 -1.41 -11.84 1.23
C GLN A 281 0.03 -11.58 0.76
N ILE A 282 0.21 -10.67 -0.20
CA ILE A 282 1.52 -10.29 -0.72
C ILE A 282 2.38 -9.69 0.39
N HIS A 283 1.82 -8.89 1.30
CA HIS A 283 2.57 -8.34 2.44
C HIS A 283 3.21 -9.44 3.30
N TYR A 284 2.44 -10.47 3.67
CA TYR A 284 2.95 -11.58 4.49
C TYR A 284 3.99 -12.42 3.74
N ILE A 285 3.73 -12.71 2.47
CA ILE A 285 4.67 -13.42 1.61
C ILE A 285 5.99 -12.65 1.49
N ILE A 286 5.93 -11.34 1.26
CA ILE A 286 7.11 -10.47 1.19
C ILE A 286 7.85 -10.42 2.52
N SER A 287 7.12 -10.31 3.63
CA SER A 287 7.71 -10.21 4.97
C SER A 287 8.52 -11.46 5.31
N LEU A 288 7.99 -12.65 5.01
CA LEU A 288 8.63 -13.93 5.32
C LEU A 288 9.81 -14.28 4.40
N ARG A 289 9.91 -13.68 3.20
CA ARG A 289 10.83 -14.14 2.14
C ARG A 289 12.31 -14.18 2.55
N ASN A 290 12.73 -13.32 3.48
CA ASN A 290 14.12 -13.15 3.87
C ASN A 290 14.48 -13.92 5.16
N LEU A 291 13.50 -14.53 5.83
CA LEU A 291 13.73 -15.28 7.05
C LEU A 291 14.39 -16.62 6.73
N LYS A 292 15.59 -16.84 7.28
CA LYS A 292 16.43 -18.01 6.96
C LYS A 292 16.17 -19.20 7.88
N SER A 293 15.98 -18.92 9.17
CA SER A 293 15.84 -19.88 10.28
C SER A 293 14.38 -19.94 10.78
N GLY A 294 14.08 -20.83 11.72
CA GLY A 294 12.76 -20.90 12.38
C GLY A 294 11.63 -21.51 11.55
N TRP A 295 11.96 -22.11 10.41
CA TRP A 295 11.00 -22.81 9.56
C TRP A 295 10.97 -24.30 9.88
N THR A 296 9.76 -24.87 9.92
CA THR A 296 9.55 -26.30 9.70
C THR A 296 9.38 -26.59 8.21
N MET A 297 9.58 -27.84 7.80
CA MET A 297 9.38 -28.23 6.40
C MET A 297 7.93 -28.02 5.93
N ASP A 298 6.94 -28.28 6.77
CA ASP A 298 5.53 -28.08 6.43
C ASP A 298 5.17 -26.59 6.28
N GLN A 299 5.79 -25.71 7.07
CA GLN A 299 5.65 -24.27 6.88
C GLN A 299 6.29 -23.81 5.55
N ARG A 300 7.46 -24.36 5.18
CA ARG A 300 8.06 -24.09 3.86
C ARG A 300 7.14 -24.55 2.73
N ARG A 301 6.59 -25.77 2.81
CA ARG A 301 5.61 -26.29 1.85
C ARG A 301 4.41 -25.37 1.72
N THR A 302 3.85 -24.94 2.84
CA THR A 302 2.71 -24.00 2.89
C THR A 302 3.05 -22.67 2.20
N TYR A 303 4.18 -22.07 2.57
CA TYR A 303 4.65 -20.81 1.99
C TYR A 303 4.87 -20.91 0.48
N PHE A 304 5.59 -21.93 -0.01
CA PHE A 304 5.87 -22.07 -1.44
C PHE A 304 4.63 -22.46 -2.26
N SER A 305 3.68 -23.20 -1.67
CA SER A 305 2.43 -23.57 -2.33
C SER A 305 1.57 -22.34 -2.65
N TRP A 306 1.67 -21.26 -1.87
CA TRP A 306 0.97 -20.01 -2.15
C TRP A 306 1.27 -19.46 -3.55
N PHE A 307 2.49 -19.66 -4.08
CA PHE A 307 2.82 -19.15 -5.40
C PHE A 307 2.21 -19.95 -6.55
N ASN A 308 1.69 -21.15 -6.30
CA ASN A 308 1.14 -22.06 -7.33
C ASN A 308 -0.39 -22.07 -7.37
N ARG A 309 -1.05 -21.37 -6.45
CA ARG A 309 -2.51 -21.27 -6.42
C ARG A 309 -3.04 -20.40 -7.56
N ASP A 310 -4.31 -20.60 -7.91
CA ASP A 310 -5.03 -19.64 -8.74
C ASP A 310 -5.29 -18.36 -7.93
N ARG A 311 -4.99 -17.22 -8.57
CA ARG A 311 -5.08 -15.88 -7.99
C ARG A 311 -6.14 -15.03 -8.67
N LYS A 312 -6.81 -15.55 -9.70
CA LYS A 312 -7.86 -14.82 -10.45
C LYS A 312 -9.04 -14.42 -9.57
N SER A 313 -9.28 -15.13 -8.47
CA SER A 313 -10.36 -14.87 -7.51
C SER A 313 -9.92 -14.08 -6.28
N ASP A 314 -8.69 -13.57 -6.24
CA ASP A 314 -8.24 -12.73 -5.13
C ASP A 314 -9.09 -11.46 -5.07
N ARG A 315 -9.46 -11.06 -3.85
CA ARG A 315 -10.19 -9.80 -3.64
C ARG A 315 -9.19 -8.64 -3.55
N HIS A 316 -9.70 -7.44 -3.72
CA HIS A 316 -8.97 -6.19 -3.55
C HIS A 316 -9.77 -5.27 -2.63
N SER A 317 -9.09 -4.28 -2.03
CA SER A 317 -9.78 -3.29 -1.22
C SER A 317 -10.78 -2.47 -2.05
N ALA A 318 -11.79 -1.92 -1.39
CA ALA A 318 -12.79 -1.08 -2.03
C ALA A 318 -12.15 0.16 -2.68
N GLU A 319 -11.09 0.70 -2.07
CA GLU A 319 -10.35 1.85 -2.58
C GLU A 319 -9.59 1.50 -3.87
N THR A 320 -8.94 0.34 -3.92
CA THR A 320 -8.26 -0.15 -5.12
C THR A 320 -9.26 -0.35 -6.26
N LEU A 321 -10.36 -1.04 -6.01
CA LEU A 321 -11.40 -1.26 -7.02
C LEU A 321 -12.02 0.05 -7.49
N LYS A 322 -12.29 0.97 -6.56
CA LYS A 322 -12.80 2.30 -6.87
C LYS A 322 -11.82 3.09 -7.74
N TRP A 323 -10.52 3.04 -7.50
CA TRP A 323 -9.53 3.74 -8.32
C TRP A 323 -9.56 3.30 -9.79
N PHE A 324 -9.66 1.99 -10.04
CA PHE A 324 -9.77 1.44 -11.39
C PHE A 324 -11.12 1.75 -12.04
N ALA A 325 -12.21 1.65 -11.27
CA ALA A 325 -13.54 2.03 -11.75
C ALA A 325 -13.62 3.52 -12.11
N ASP A 326 -13.04 4.40 -11.29
CA ASP A 326 -12.91 5.83 -11.60
C ASP A 326 -12.06 6.04 -12.86
N ALA A 327 -11.14 5.13 -13.19
CA ALA A 327 -10.37 5.14 -14.44
C ALA A 327 -11.12 4.49 -15.63
N GLY A 328 -12.39 4.11 -15.46
CA GLY A 328 -13.23 3.51 -16.52
C GLY A 328 -12.79 2.12 -16.94
N ARG A 329 -12.23 1.32 -16.03
CA ARG A 329 -11.79 -0.03 -16.37
C ARG A 329 -11.86 -0.98 -15.17
N ASP A 330 -11.91 -2.26 -15.48
CA ASP A 330 -11.72 -3.30 -14.47
C ASP A 330 -10.28 -3.34 -13.96
N TYR A 331 -10.14 -3.85 -12.74
CA TYR A 331 -8.86 -4.12 -12.12
C TYR A 331 -8.00 -5.06 -12.99
N SER A 332 -6.70 -4.81 -12.97
CA SER A 332 -5.71 -5.76 -13.51
C SER A 332 -4.37 -5.55 -12.81
N ASP A 333 -3.66 -6.65 -12.53
CA ASP A 333 -2.33 -6.65 -11.91
C ASP A 333 -1.23 -5.90 -12.72
N GLY A 334 -1.48 -5.67 -14.01
CA GLY A 334 -0.52 -5.06 -14.93
C GLY A 334 0.60 -6.02 -15.39
N ALA A 335 1.36 -5.61 -16.41
CA ALA A 335 2.29 -6.49 -17.11
C ALA A 335 3.52 -6.93 -16.26
N SER A 336 3.92 -6.12 -15.28
CA SER A 336 5.11 -6.38 -14.46
C SER A 336 4.83 -7.31 -13.27
N PHE A 337 3.57 -7.48 -12.89
CA PHE A 337 3.22 -8.21 -11.67
C PHE A 337 3.66 -9.68 -11.65
N PRO A 338 3.47 -10.48 -12.73
CA PRO A 338 3.98 -11.85 -12.76
C PRO A 338 5.49 -11.93 -12.48
N ARG A 339 6.26 -10.96 -12.98
CA ARG A 339 7.70 -10.88 -12.75
C ARG A 339 8.04 -10.57 -11.28
N PHE A 340 7.30 -9.66 -10.64
CA PHE A 340 7.51 -9.38 -9.22
C PHE A 340 7.25 -10.60 -8.34
N ILE A 341 6.20 -11.36 -8.65
CA ILE A 341 5.86 -12.59 -7.93
C ILE A 341 6.94 -13.66 -8.12
N ALA A 342 7.42 -13.84 -9.35
CA ALA A 342 8.55 -14.73 -9.63
C ALA A 342 9.82 -14.31 -8.88
N ASN A 343 10.11 -13.00 -8.79
CA ASN A 343 11.25 -12.48 -8.04
C ASN A 343 11.13 -12.74 -6.53
N ILE A 344 9.94 -12.60 -5.95
CA ILE A 344 9.72 -12.91 -4.53
C ILE A 344 9.94 -14.41 -4.27
N ARG A 345 9.39 -15.27 -5.14
CA ARG A 345 9.62 -16.73 -5.07
C ARG A 345 11.11 -17.07 -5.14
N LYS A 346 11.83 -16.47 -6.12
CA LYS A 346 13.27 -16.66 -6.31
C LYS A 346 14.07 -16.22 -5.08
N ALA A 347 13.75 -15.06 -4.50
CA ALA A 347 14.42 -14.56 -3.30
C ALA A 347 14.22 -15.50 -2.12
N ALA A 348 13.00 -16.00 -1.90
CA ALA A 348 12.74 -16.95 -0.83
C ALA A 348 13.45 -18.30 -1.04
N ALA A 349 13.49 -18.81 -2.28
CA ALA A 349 14.19 -20.05 -2.61
C ALA A 349 15.73 -19.94 -2.48
N ALA A 350 16.28 -18.72 -2.51
CA ALA A 350 17.70 -18.49 -2.25
C ALA A 350 18.07 -18.70 -0.76
N GLY A 351 17.08 -18.65 0.15
CA GLY A 351 17.28 -18.90 1.58
C GLY A 351 17.20 -20.38 2.00
N LEU A 352 16.93 -21.30 1.06
CA LEU A 352 16.82 -22.73 1.35
C LEU A 352 18.17 -23.42 1.31
N ASN A 353 18.39 -24.34 2.26
CA ASN A 353 19.50 -25.29 2.21
C ASN A 353 19.24 -26.39 1.15
N ASP A 354 20.25 -27.23 0.88
CA ASP A 354 20.17 -28.23 -0.20
C ASP A 354 19.10 -29.30 0.04
N ALA A 355 18.87 -29.70 1.29
CA ALA A 355 17.84 -30.67 1.65
C ALA A 355 16.44 -30.09 1.42
N GLU A 356 16.17 -28.88 1.93
CA GLU A 356 14.92 -28.15 1.69
C GLU A 356 14.68 -27.94 0.19
N ARG A 357 15.73 -27.56 -0.55
CA ARG A 357 15.65 -27.34 -2.01
C ARG A 357 15.28 -28.61 -2.76
N GLY A 358 15.87 -29.74 -2.40
CA GLY A 358 15.55 -31.04 -3.00
C GLY A 358 14.09 -31.43 -2.74
N GLU A 359 13.65 -31.32 -1.50
CA GLU A 359 12.30 -31.71 -1.09
C GLU A 359 11.20 -30.81 -1.68
N LEU A 360 11.48 -29.52 -1.84
CA LEU A 360 10.52 -28.53 -2.33
C LEU A 360 10.63 -28.28 -3.84
N ALA A 361 11.50 -28.99 -4.57
CA ALA A 361 11.81 -28.71 -5.96
C ALA A 361 10.57 -28.64 -6.87
N SER A 362 9.63 -29.58 -6.71
CA SER A 362 8.37 -29.61 -7.47
C SER A 362 7.46 -28.41 -7.16
N ILE A 363 7.36 -28.00 -5.89
CA ILE A 363 6.57 -26.86 -5.45
C ILE A 363 7.20 -25.55 -5.93
N ILE A 364 8.53 -25.39 -5.83
CA ILE A 364 9.23 -24.16 -6.22
C ILE A 364 9.13 -23.94 -7.73
N THR A 365 9.33 -24.99 -8.53
CA THR A 365 9.25 -24.92 -10.00
C THR A 365 7.81 -24.72 -10.50
N GLY A 366 6.81 -24.94 -9.65
CA GLY A 366 5.40 -24.85 -10.04
C GLY A 366 4.98 -25.96 -10.99
N ALA A 367 5.65 -27.12 -10.92
CA ALA A 367 5.21 -28.30 -11.65
C ALA A 367 3.78 -28.66 -11.21
N PRO A 368 2.86 -28.94 -12.16
CA PRO A 368 1.49 -29.31 -11.80
C PRO A 368 1.52 -30.55 -10.90
N VAL A 369 0.98 -30.41 -9.68
CA VAL A 369 0.85 -31.52 -8.71
C VAL A 369 -0.36 -32.41 -9.04
N THR A 370 -1.18 -32.03 -10.01
CA THR A 370 -2.12 -32.97 -10.63
C THR A 370 -1.36 -33.78 -11.68
N PRO A 371 -1.08 -35.08 -11.47
CA PRO A 371 -0.84 -35.94 -12.61
C PRO A 371 -2.07 -35.77 -13.51
N LYS A 372 -1.87 -35.28 -14.74
CA LYS A 372 -2.91 -35.42 -15.76
C LYS A 372 -3.26 -36.90 -15.76
N PRO A 373 -4.55 -37.28 -15.61
CA PRO A 373 -4.94 -38.67 -15.77
C PRO A 373 -4.34 -39.18 -17.09
N PRO A 374 -3.79 -40.41 -17.10
CA PRO A 374 -3.28 -40.97 -18.34
C PRO A 374 -4.36 -40.86 -19.43
N LEU A 375 -3.94 -40.48 -20.64
CA LEU A 375 -4.85 -40.40 -21.79
C LEU A 375 -5.60 -41.73 -21.91
N VAL A 376 -6.90 -41.71 -21.65
CA VAL A 376 -7.75 -42.87 -21.90
C VAL A 376 -7.87 -42.99 -23.42
N GLN A 377 -7.15 -43.94 -24.02
CA GLN A 377 -7.38 -44.28 -25.42
C GLN A 377 -8.80 -44.83 -25.55
N ARG A 378 -9.71 -44.03 -26.11
CA ARG A 378 -11.08 -44.44 -26.42
C ARG A 378 -11.08 -45.03 -27.83
N GLN A 379 -11.71 -46.19 -27.99
CA GLN A 379 -12.02 -46.70 -29.32
C GLN A 379 -13.05 -45.79 -29.97
N PHE A 380 -12.93 -45.59 -31.28
CA PHE A 380 -13.94 -44.90 -32.06
C PHE A 380 -15.26 -45.65 -31.94
N VAL A 381 -16.29 -45.00 -31.39
CA VAL A 381 -17.61 -45.61 -31.18
C VAL A 381 -18.51 -45.35 -32.38
N LYS A 382 -18.72 -44.06 -32.70
CA LYS A 382 -19.62 -43.61 -33.77
C LYS A 382 -19.35 -42.14 -34.06
N GLU A 383 -19.46 -41.75 -35.33
CA GLU A 383 -19.61 -40.35 -35.73
C GLU A 383 -21.08 -39.95 -35.57
N TRP A 384 -21.37 -39.16 -34.54
CA TRP A 384 -22.73 -38.74 -34.21
C TRP A 384 -23.19 -37.63 -35.15
N LYS A 385 -24.37 -37.79 -35.75
CA LYS A 385 -25.04 -36.78 -36.56
C LYS A 385 -26.16 -36.13 -35.77
N MET A 386 -26.62 -34.96 -36.21
CA MET A 386 -27.76 -34.27 -35.58
C MET A 386 -29.02 -35.14 -35.52
N GLU A 387 -29.25 -35.93 -36.57
CA GLU A 387 -30.35 -36.91 -36.65
C GLU A 387 -30.32 -37.95 -35.52
N ASP A 388 -29.13 -38.31 -35.02
CA ASP A 388 -28.97 -39.25 -33.91
C ASP A 388 -29.31 -38.62 -32.55
N LEU A 389 -29.23 -37.29 -32.44
CA LEU A 389 -29.39 -36.56 -31.19
C LEU A 389 -30.79 -35.97 -31.01
N LEU A 390 -31.47 -35.62 -32.11
CA LEU A 390 -32.80 -35.01 -32.10
C LEU A 390 -33.84 -35.78 -31.27
N PRO A 391 -33.94 -37.13 -31.33
CA PRO A 391 -34.90 -37.89 -30.53
C PRO A 391 -34.61 -37.90 -29.02
N GLU A 392 -33.39 -37.54 -28.61
CA GLU A 392 -32.93 -37.62 -27.21
C GLU A 392 -32.90 -36.25 -26.52
N LEU A 393 -33.13 -35.15 -27.23
CA LEU A 393 -33.05 -33.78 -26.70
C LEU A 393 -33.99 -33.54 -25.50
N ASP A 394 -35.21 -34.07 -25.55
CA ASP A 394 -36.20 -33.93 -24.47
C ASP A 394 -35.80 -34.67 -23.17
N LYS A 395 -34.78 -35.53 -23.24
CA LYS A 395 -34.29 -36.32 -22.10
C LYS A 395 -33.07 -35.70 -21.42
N VAL A 396 -32.43 -34.69 -22.01
CA VAL A 396 -31.19 -34.05 -21.52
C VAL A 396 -31.32 -33.42 -20.12
N SER A 397 -32.55 -33.10 -19.71
CA SER A 397 -32.86 -32.56 -18.38
C SER A 397 -33.05 -33.61 -17.29
N LYS A 398 -33.06 -34.92 -17.60
CA LYS A 398 -33.32 -36.01 -16.62
C LYS A 398 -32.19 -37.04 -16.62
N GLY A 399 -31.94 -37.70 -15.48
CA GLY A 399 -30.98 -38.82 -15.39
C GLY A 399 -29.49 -38.43 -15.41
N ARG A 400 -29.15 -37.18 -15.09
CA ARG A 400 -27.75 -36.72 -15.05
C ARG A 400 -26.96 -37.43 -13.96
N ASN A 401 -25.76 -37.89 -14.29
CA ASN A 401 -24.80 -38.44 -13.35
C ASN A 401 -23.56 -37.53 -13.31
N PHE A 402 -23.44 -36.76 -12.23
CA PHE A 402 -22.38 -35.77 -12.08
C PHE A 402 -20.98 -36.39 -11.98
N GLU A 403 -20.85 -37.58 -11.42
CA GLU A 403 -19.57 -38.31 -11.38
C GLU A 403 -19.14 -38.76 -12.78
N LYS A 404 -20.06 -39.31 -13.58
CA LYS A 404 -19.77 -39.64 -14.99
C LYS A 404 -19.48 -38.40 -15.83
N GLY A 405 -20.17 -37.28 -15.57
CA GLY A 405 -19.90 -36.01 -16.24
C GLY A 405 -18.50 -35.48 -15.93
N LYS A 406 -18.11 -35.50 -14.65
CA LYS A 406 -16.77 -35.15 -14.19
C LYS A 406 -15.71 -36.07 -14.80
N GLN A 407 -15.99 -37.38 -14.87
CA GLN A 407 -15.10 -38.34 -15.52
C GLN A 407 -14.93 -38.04 -17.02
N ALA A 408 -16.02 -37.79 -17.75
CA ALA A 408 -15.96 -37.46 -19.19
C ALA A 408 -15.20 -36.15 -19.46
N PHE A 409 -15.38 -35.14 -18.62
CA PHE A 409 -14.63 -33.88 -18.68
C PHE A 409 -13.13 -34.10 -18.48
N ASN A 410 -12.76 -34.88 -17.46
CA ASN A 410 -11.37 -35.23 -17.18
C ASN A 410 -10.74 -36.06 -18.31
N ASP A 411 -11.48 -37.05 -18.84
CA ASP A 411 -11.03 -37.91 -19.94
C ASP A 411 -10.84 -37.13 -21.25
N ALA A 412 -11.66 -36.10 -21.50
CA ALA A 412 -11.56 -35.22 -22.65
C ALA A 412 -10.50 -34.11 -22.49
N GLN A 413 -9.83 -34.02 -21.33
CA GLN A 413 -8.84 -32.99 -21.00
C GLN A 413 -9.30 -31.54 -21.23
N CYS A 414 -10.59 -31.27 -20.99
CA CYS A 414 -11.21 -29.95 -21.18
C CYS A 414 -11.10 -29.03 -19.97
#